data_AF-C6T9J0-F1
#
_entry.id   AF-C6T9J0-F1
#
_cell.length_a   1.000
_cell.length_b   1.000
_cell.length_c   1.000
_cell.angle_alpha   90.00
_cell.angle_beta   90.00
_cell.angle_gamma   90.00
#
_symmetry.space_group_name_H-M   'P 1'
#
loop_
_entity.id
_entity.type
_entity.pdbx_description
1 polymer ?
#
loop_
_entity_poly.entity_id
_entity_poly.type
_entity_poly.pdbx_seq_one_letter_code
_entity_poly.pdbx_strand_id
1 'polypeptide(L)'
;MESMESCIPPGFRFHPTDEELVGYYLRKKVASQKIDLDVIREIDLYRIEPWDLQERCRIGYDEQNEWYFFSHKDKKYPTGTRTNRATMAGFWKATGRDKAVYERAKLIGMRKTLCFLQRKSPK
;
A
#
# COMPACT_ATOMS: atom_id res chain seq x y z
N MET A 1 -11.79 23.54 -2.74
CA MET A 1 -10.53 23.14 -2.09
C MET A 1 -9.51 23.08 -3.20
N GLU A 2 -8.59 24.04 -3.23
CA GLU A 2 -7.65 24.24 -4.33
C GLU A 2 -6.87 22.95 -4.58
N SER A 3 -7.09 22.35 -5.75
CA SER A 3 -6.24 21.32 -6.29
C SER A 3 -4.87 21.95 -6.48
N MET A 4 -3.88 21.55 -5.66
CA MET A 4 -2.49 21.80 -6.01
C MET A 4 -2.25 21.10 -7.34
N GLU A 5 -2.40 21.83 -8.45
CA GLU A 5 -1.75 21.50 -9.71
C GLU A 5 -0.26 21.56 -9.40
N SER A 6 0.26 20.43 -8.96
CA SER A 6 1.68 20.21 -8.80
C SER A 6 2.30 20.47 -10.17
N CYS A 7 3.22 21.43 -10.27
CA CYS A 7 4.05 21.73 -11.44
C CYS A 7 4.96 20.54 -11.80
N ILE A 8 4.36 19.38 -12.04
CA ILE A 8 5.01 18.14 -12.40
C ILE A 8 5.08 18.13 -13.93
N PRO A 9 6.29 18.15 -14.52
CA PRO A 9 6.41 18.12 -15.97
C PRO A 9 5.79 16.84 -16.56
N PRO A 10 5.29 16.89 -17.81
CA PRO A 10 4.79 15.70 -18.49
C PRO A 10 5.79 14.53 -18.44
N GLY A 11 5.30 13.33 -18.16
CA GLY A 11 6.10 12.11 -18.09
C GLY A 11 6.72 11.80 -16.72
N PHE A 12 6.68 12.72 -15.76
CA PHE A 12 7.04 12.40 -14.38
C PHE A 12 5.99 11.47 -13.75
N ARG A 13 6.46 10.40 -13.12
CA ARG A 13 5.60 9.39 -12.50
C ARG A 13 6.06 9.08 -11.08
N PHE A 14 5.10 8.72 -10.24
CA PHE A 14 5.39 8.20 -8.92
C PHE A 14 5.95 6.78 -9.04
N HIS A 15 7.27 6.64 -8.89
CA HIS A 15 7.98 5.36 -8.97
C HIS A 15 9.01 5.24 -7.83
N PRO A 16 8.56 5.21 -6.57
CA PRO A 16 9.46 5.20 -5.41
C PRO A 16 10.17 3.85 -5.25
N THR A 17 11.38 3.90 -4.73
CA THR A 17 12.13 2.75 -4.25
C THR A 17 11.56 2.18 -2.94
N ASP A 18 11.92 0.94 -2.60
CA ASP A 18 11.57 0.33 -1.29
C ASP A 18 12.05 1.24 -0.12
N GLU A 19 13.23 1.86 -0.26
CA GLU A 19 13.82 2.75 0.73
C GLU A 19 13.01 4.03 0.90
N GLU A 20 12.57 4.67 -0.20
CA GLU A 20 11.74 5.88 -0.14
C GLU A 20 10.35 5.59 0.44
N LEU A 21 9.73 4.48 0.04
CA LEU A 21 8.43 4.05 0.58
C LEU A 21 8.47 3.90 2.10
N VAL A 22 9.51 3.28 2.64
CA VAL A 22 9.62 3.00 4.09
C VAL A 22 10.22 4.20 4.84
N GLY A 23 11.35 4.71 4.37
CA GLY A 23 12.18 5.72 5.03
C GLY A 23 11.61 7.13 4.97
N TYR A 24 10.87 7.46 3.91
CA TYR A 24 10.22 8.75 3.76
C TYR A 24 8.70 8.65 3.98
N TYR A 25 7.97 7.93 3.13
CA TYR A 25 6.50 7.96 3.12
C TYR A 25 5.89 7.34 4.38
N LEU A 26 6.21 6.07 4.67
CA LEU A 26 5.67 5.36 5.82
C LEU A 26 6.16 5.96 7.14
N ARG A 27 7.45 6.33 7.23
CA ARG A 27 8.02 7.00 8.41
C ARG A 27 7.27 8.29 8.74
N LYS A 28 7.07 9.17 7.75
CA LYS A 28 6.30 10.41 7.93
C LYS A 28 4.85 10.13 8.32
N LYS A 29 4.20 9.16 7.67
CA LYS A 29 2.82 8.77 7.97
C LYS A 29 2.65 8.34 9.43
N VAL A 30 3.53 7.48 9.94
CA VAL A 30 3.50 7.01 11.33
C VAL A 30 3.80 8.14 12.32
N ALA A 31 4.71 9.04 11.97
CA ALA A 31 5.03 10.22 12.77
C ALA A 31 3.99 11.35 12.66
N SER A 32 2.89 11.14 11.93
CA SER A 32 1.87 12.17 11.63
C SER A 32 2.47 13.46 11.04
N GLN A 33 3.55 13.32 10.27
CA GLN A 33 4.22 14.42 9.59
C GLN A 33 3.63 14.65 8.19
N LYS A 34 3.73 15.88 7.71
CA LYS A 34 3.29 16.24 6.36
C LYS A 34 4.14 15.53 5.30
N ILE A 35 3.46 14.86 4.36
CA ILE A 35 4.05 14.25 3.17
C ILE A 35 3.93 15.26 2.04
N ASP A 36 5.02 15.45 1.30
CA ASP A 36 5.02 16.30 0.12
C ASP A 36 4.31 15.52 -0.99
N LEU A 37 3.23 16.08 -1.53
CA LEU A 37 2.31 15.45 -2.49
C LEU A 37 1.39 14.37 -1.88
N ASP A 38 0.08 14.49 -2.11
CA ASP A 38 -0.93 13.53 -1.66
C ASP A 38 -1.09 12.38 -2.68
N VAL A 39 -0.01 11.60 -2.83
CA VAL A 39 0.12 10.51 -3.81
C VAL A 39 -0.13 9.10 -3.25
N ILE A 40 -0.34 8.97 -1.93
CA ILE A 40 -0.64 7.68 -1.28
C ILE A 40 -1.88 7.86 -0.41
N ARG A 41 -2.97 7.19 -0.77
CA ARG A 41 -4.26 7.27 -0.05
C ARG A 41 -4.34 6.29 1.11
N GLU A 42 -5.17 6.61 2.10
CA GLU A 42 -5.51 5.67 3.17
C GLU A 42 -6.67 4.77 2.75
N ILE A 43 -6.45 3.47 2.84
CA ILE A 43 -7.39 2.44 2.40
C ILE A 43 -7.35 1.27 3.38
N ASP A 44 -8.51 0.77 3.77
CA ASP A 44 -8.60 -0.48 4.51
C ASP A 44 -8.58 -1.68 3.56
N LEU A 45 -7.37 -2.20 3.30
CA LEU A 45 -7.12 -3.27 2.33
C LEU A 45 -7.99 -4.51 2.57
N TYR A 46 -8.36 -4.80 3.82
CA TYR A 46 -9.06 -6.04 4.16
C TYR A 46 -10.57 -5.94 4.04
N ARG A 47 -11.09 -4.75 3.71
CA ARG A 47 -12.52 -4.51 3.49
C ARG A 47 -12.87 -4.28 2.02
N ILE A 48 -11.89 -4.45 1.13
CA ILE A 48 -11.98 -4.10 -0.28
C ILE A 48 -11.43 -5.25 -1.11
N GLU A 49 -12.09 -5.56 -2.22
CA GLU A 49 -11.60 -6.59 -3.12
C GLU A 49 -10.49 -6.04 -4.04
N PRO A 50 -9.55 -6.86 -4.51
CA PRO A 50 -8.39 -6.37 -5.25
C PRO A 50 -8.74 -5.58 -6.53
N TRP A 51 -9.82 -5.98 -7.22
CA TRP A 51 -10.29 -5.30 -8.44
C TRP A 51 -10.93 -3.93 -8.17
N ASP A 52 -11.38 -3.68 -6.93
CA ASP A 52 -11.93 -2.39 -6.51
C ASP A 52 -10.85 -1.41 -6.01
N LEU A 53 -9.60 -1.88 -5.83
CA LEU A 53 -8.50 -1.04 -5.33
C LEU A 53 -8.14 0.06 -6.32
N GLN A 54 -8.14 -0.24 -7.62
CA GLN A 54 -7.77 0.72 -8.66
C GLN A 54 -8.63 1.99 -8.58
N GLU A 55 -9.95 1.85 -8.46
CA GLU A 55 -10.86 2.98 -8.39
C GLU A 55 -10.62 3.84 -7.14
N ARG A 56 -10.31 3.19 -6.00
CA ARG A 56 -10.09 3.87 -4.72
C ARG A 56 -8.69 4.51 -4.58
N CYS A 57 -7.71 3.97 -5.28
CA CYS A 57 -6.33 4.45 -5.28
C CYS A 57 -6.02 5.44 -6.40
N ARG A 58 -6.92 5.65 -7.35
CA ARG A 58 -6.62 6.44 -8.56
C ARG A 58 -6.34 7.89 -8.20
N ILE A 59 -5.13 8.35 -8.50
CA ILE A 59 -4.69 9.73 -8.32
C ILE A 59 -4.21 10.23 -9.69
N GLY A 60 -4.86 11.27 -10.23
CA GLY A 60 -4.50 11.88 -11.51
C GLY A 60 -5.03 11.17 -12.77
N TYR A 61 -4.44 11.53 -13.91
CA TYR A 61 -5.01 11.29 -15.26
C TYR A 61 -4.31 10.22 -16.10
N ASP A 62 -3.19 9.65 -15.65
CA ASP A 62 -2.35 8.75 -16.47
C ASP A 62 -2.63 7.25 -16.31
N GLU A 63 -2.15 6.47 -17.29
CA GLU A 63 -2.02 5.00 -17.28
C GLU A 63 -1.02 4.54 -16.20
N GLN A 64 -1.51 4.36 -14.98
CA GLN A 64 -0.76 3.76 -13.88
C GLN A 64 -1.06 2.25 -13.81
N ASN A 65 -0.01 1.44 -13.70
CA ASN A 65 -0.11 -0.02 -13.51
C ASN A 65 0.11 -0.43 -12.04
N GLU A 66 0.51 0.51 -11.20
CA GLU A 66 0.84 0.29 -9.80
C GLU A 66 0.14 1.35 -8.96
N TRP A 67 -0.37 0.93 -7.79
CA TRP A 67 -1.06 1.80 -6.85
C TRP A 67 -0.46 1.64 -5.47
N TYR A 68 -0.38 2.76 -4.75
CA TYR A 68 0.19 2.82 -3.41
C TYR A 68 -0.85 3.33 -2.44
N PHE A 69 -0.97 2.64 -1.31
CA PHE A 69 -1.91 3.01 -0.26
C PHE A 69 -1.32 2.70 1.12
N PHE A 70 -1.74 3.48 2.11
CA PHE A 70 -1.55 3.14 3.51
C PHE A 70 -2.74 2.31 3.98
N SER A 71 -2.46 1.18 4.62
CA SER A 71 -3.48 0.36 5.26
C SER A 71 -3.08 0.07 6.69
N HIS A 72 -4.07 0.10 7.59
CA HIS A 72 -3.88 -0.45 8.92
C HIS A 72 -3.70 -1.97 8.83
N LYS A 73 -2.80 -2.49 9.67
CA LYS A 73 -2.60 -3.93 9.80
C LYS A 73 -3.72 -4.52 10.66
N ASP A 74 -4.77 -5.07 10.02
CA ASP A 74 -5.88 -5.68 10.75
C ASP A 74 -5.40 -6.92 11.52
N LYS A 75 -5.59 -6.93 12.84
CA LYS A 75 -5.18 -8.06 13.69
C LYS A 75 -6.32 -9.08 13.70
N LYS A 76 -6.03 -10.33 13.32
CA LYS A 76 -6.99 -11.43 13.41
C LYS A 76 -7.49 -11.67 14.84
N TYR A 77 -6.62 -11.41 15.81
CA TYR A 77 -6.93 -11.53 17.24
C TYR A 77 -6.36 -10.32 17.98
N PRO A 78 -7.05 -9.76 18.99
CA PRO A 78 -6.59 -8.56 19.70
C PRO A 78 -5.15 -8.67 20.24
N THR A 79 -4.77 -9.85 20.73
CA THR A 79 -3.47 -10.15 21.34
C THR A 79 -2.47 -10.82 20.38
N GLY A 80 -2.88 -11.11 19.15
CA GLY A 80 -2.09 -11.90 18.20
C GLY A 80 -1.27 -11.06 17.22
N THR A 81 -0.19 -11.65 16.69
CA THR A 81 0.61 -11.07 15.59
C THR A 81 0.02 -11.40 14.21
N ARG A 82 -0.93 -12.34 14.16
CA ARG A 82 -1.56 -12.81 12.93
C ARG A 82 -2.48 -11.74 12.36
N THR A 83 -2.21 -11.35 11.12
CA THR A 83 -3.03 -10.38 10.39
C THR A 83 -4.25 -11.08 9.79
N ASN A 84 -5.42 -10.46 9.90
CA ASN A 84 -6.58 -10.88 9.13
C ASN A 84 -6.34 -10.45 7.68
N ARG A 85 -6.50 -11.39 6.75
CA ARG A 85 -6.22 -11.18 5.33
C ARG A 85 -7.35 -11.66 4.44
N ALA A 86 -8.50 -11.97 5.04
CA ALA A 86 -9.67 -12.40 4.30
C ALA A 86 -10.49 -11.17 3.89
N THR A 87 -11.04 -11.24 2.68
CA THR A 87 -12.11 -10.36 2.20
C THR A 87 -13.39 -11.19 2.06
N MET A 88 -14.46 -10.61 1.50
CA MET A 88 -15.68 -11.36 1.24
C MET A 88 -15.46 -12.42 0.17
N ALA A 89 -14.80 -12.05 -0.92
CA ALA A 89 -14.60 -12.92 -2.08
C ALA A 89 -13.35 -13.81 -1.99
N GLY A 90 -12.42 -13.57 -1.07
CA GLY A 90 -11.16 -14.29 -1.06
C GLY A 90 -10.27 -14.06 0.16
N PHE A 91 -8.97 -14.28 -0.03
CA PHE A 91 -7.96 -13.94 0.97
C PHE A 91 -6.57 -13.70 0.37
N TRP A 92 -5.80 -12.83 1.01
CA TRP A 92 -4.41 -12.56 0.68
C TRP A 92 -3.47 -13.56 1.38
N LYS A 93 -2.72 -14.32 0.59
CA LYS A 93 -1.71 -15.27 1.06
C LYS A 93 -0.30 -14.72 0.83
N ALA A 94 0.56 -14.81 1.84
CA ALA A 94 1.97 -14.47 1.65
C ALA A 94 2.62 -15.38 0.59
N THR A 95 3.41 -14.80 -0.29
CA THR A 95 4.18 -15.50 -1.31
C THR A 95 5.62 -15.00 -1.30
N GLY A 96 6.56 -15.87 -1.65
CA GLY A 96 7.99 -15.55 -1.64
C GLY A 96 8.58 -15.34 -0.24
N ARG A 97 9.85 -14.91 -0.22
CA ARG A 97 10.57 -14.57 1.01
C ARG A 97 10.42 -13.08 1.31
N ASP A 98 10.31 -12.75 2.59
CA ASP A 98 10.34 -11.36 3.04
C ASP A 98 11.70 -10.73 2.68
N LYS A 99 11.66 -9.51 2.16
CA LYS A 99 12.85 -8.75 1.78
C LYS A 99 13.08 -7.65 2.83
N ALA A 100 14.28 -7.61 3.40
CA ALA A 100 14.69 -6.52 4.28
C ALA A 100 14.89 -5.23 3.48
N VAL A 101 14.44 -4.10 4.04
CA VAL A 101 14.60 -2.76 3.48
C VAL A 101 15.57 -1.99 4.35
N TYR A 102 16.64 -1.47 3.74
CA TYR A 102 17.72 -0.77 4.44
C TYR A 102 17.80 0.70 3.97
N GLU A 103 18.17 1.59 4.87
CA GLU A 103 18.61 2.97 4.59
C GLU A 103 20.02 3.11 5.17
N ARG A 104 21.02 3.38 4.33
CA ARG A 104 22.44 3.49 4.74
C ARG A 104 22.90 2.35 5.67
N ALA A 105 22.58 1.10 5.30
CA ALA A 105 22.85 -0.13 6.06
C ALA A 105 22.04 -0.33 7.36
N LYS A 106 21.16 0.60 7.75
CA LYS A 106 20.22 0.42 8.86
C LYS A 106 18.95 -0.26 8.37
N LEU A 107 18.53 -1.34 9.01
CA LEU A 107 17.24 -1.98 8.75
C LEU A 107 16.11 -1.01 9.14
N ILE A 108 15.28 -0.62 8.16
CA ILE A 108 14.16 0.31 8.37
C ILE A 108 12.79 -0.34 8.17
N GLY A 109 12.71 -1.51 7.54
CA GLY A 109 11.46 -2.21 7.36
C GLY A 109 11.59 -3.55 6.65
N MET A 110 10.44 -4.18 6.39
CA MET A 110 10.33 -5.46 5.69
C MET A 110 9.28 -5.35 4.59
N ARG A 111 9.61 -5.83 3.39
CA ARG A 111 8.67 -5.97 2.28
C ARG A 111 8.18 -7.41 2.20
N LYS A 112 6.87 -7.58 2.22
CA LYS A 112 6.19 -8.88 2.08
C LYS A 112 5.33 -8.86 0.83
N THR A 113 5.47 -9.87 -0.02
CA THR A 113 4.63 -10.04 -1.20
C THR A 113 3.43 -10.92 -0.86
N LEU A 114 2.26 -10.56 -1.37
CA LEU A 114 1.03 -11.32 -1.19
C LEU A 114 0.37 -11.58 -2.55
N CYS A 115 -0.24 -12.75 -2.70
CA CYS A 115 -1.16 -13.05 -3.78
C CYS A 115 -2.58 -13.14 -3.23
N PHE A 116 -3.54 -12.56 -3.94
CA PHE A 116 -4.96 -12.76 -3.62
C PHE A 116 -5.45 -14.08 -4.22
N LEU A 117 -6.17 -14.86 -3.42
CA LEU A 117 -6.81 -16.10 -3.83
C LEU A 117 -8.32 -15.91 -3.67
N GLN A 118 -9.04 -15.91 -4.79
CA GLN A 118 -10.50 -15.87 -4.80
C GLN A 118 -11.06 -17.21 -4.31
N ARG A 119 -12.05 -17.17 -3.41
CA ARG A 119 -12.83 -18.35 -3.02
C ARG A 119 -13.66 -18.80 -4.21
N LYS A 120 -13.73 -20.10 -4.43
CA LYS A 120 -14.74 -20.64 -5.35
C LYS A 120 -16.11 -20.42 -4.71
N SER A 121 -17.07 -19.92 -5.48
CA SER A 121 -18.47 -19.90 -5.05
C SER A 121 -18.84 -21.32 -4.57
N PRO A 122 -19.58 -21.46 -3.46
CA PRO A 122 -20.20 -22.74 -3.13
C PRO A 122 -21.04 -23.19 -4.33
N LYS A 123 -20.93 -24.47 -4.70
CA LYS A 123 -21.86 -25.08 -5.65
C LYS A 123 -23.25 -25.16 -5.04
#